data_AF-A0A839RRJ9-F1
#
_entry.id   AF-A0A839RRJ9-F1
#
_cell.length_a   1.000
_cell.length_b   1.000
_cell.length_c   1.000
_cell.angle_alpha   90.00
_cell.angle_beta   90.00
_cell.angle_gamma   90.00
#
_symmetry.space_group_name_H-M   'P 1'
#
loop_
_entity.id
_entity.type
_entity.pdbx_description
1 polymer ?
#
loop_
_entity_poly.entity_id
_entity_poly.type
_entity_poly.pdbx_seq_one_letter_code
_entity_poly.pdbx_strand_id
1 'polypeptide(L)'
;MQNLPPKLQHDAERLIRALSTVAGDEDRVLEVLKQHAHGTSIERTKTVAAAALAITFAECITNPVSLNRSSPAPITIPKEQ
;
A
#
# COMPACT_ATOMS: atom_id res chain seq x y z
N MET A 1 13.81 -1.54 -11.94
CA MET A 1 13.26 -0.37 -11.23
C MET A 1 12.46 0.45 -12.22
N GLN A 2 11.20 0.79 -11.94
CA GLN A 2 10.40 1.61 -12.85
C GLN A 2 10.96 3.04 -12.88
N ASN A 3 11.24 3.58 -14.07
CA ASN A 3 11.64 4.98 -14.25
C ASN A 3 10.40 5.86 -14.16
N LEU A 4 9.96 6.19 -12.94
CA LEU A 4 8.93 7.19 -12.70
C LEU A 4 9.53 8.59 -12.91
N PRO A 5 8.75 9.57 -13.40
CA PRO A 5 9.17 10.97 -13.41
C PRO A 5 9.59 11.43 -12.01
N PRO A 6 10.67 12.20 -11.82
CA PRO A 6 11.21 12.54 -10.49
C PRO A 6 10.18 13.17 -9.55
N LYS A 7 9.31 14.04 -10.08
CA LYS A 7 8.24 14.66 -9.30
C LYS A 7 7.19 13.65 -8.83
N LEU A 8 6.82 12.70 -9.68
CA LEU A 8 5.85 11.66 -9.33
C LEU A 8 6.43 10.70 -8.28
N GLN A 9 7.70 10.35 -8.42
CA GLN A 9 8.41 9.54 -7.42
C GLN A 9 8.43 10.25 -6.06
N HIS A 10 8.77 11.53 -6.01
CA HIS A 10 8.78 12.30 -4.77
C HIS A 10 7.37 12.41 -4.13
N ASP A 11 6.35 12.71 -4.94
CA ASP A 11 4.95 12.78 -4.48
C ASP A 11 4.50 11.42 -3.91
N ALA A 12 4.87 10.31 -4.56
CA ALA A 12 4.57 8.95 -4.13
C ALA A 12 5.30 8.57 -2.83
N GLU A 13 6.61 8.83 -2.71
CA GLU A 13 7.38 8.59 -1.48
C GLU A 13 6.84 9.39 -0.30
N ARG A 14 6.40 10.62 -0.53
CA ARG A 14 5.77 11.45 0.51
C ARG A 14 4.43 10.85 0.96
N LEU A 15 3.63 10.34 0.02
CA LEU A 15 2.39 9.65 0.35
C LEU A 15 2.66 8.35 1.15
N ILE A 16 3.66 7.55 0.75
CA ILE A 16 4.06 6.34 1.50
C ILE A 16 4.41 6.71 2.94
N ARG A 17 5.29 7.71 3.15
CA ARG A 17 5.68 8.14 4.51
C ARG A 17 4.49 8.59 5.33
N ALA A 18 3.57 9.36 4.75
CA ALA A 18 2.38 9.84 5.44
C ALA A 18 1.42 8.70 5.81
N LEU A 19 1.23 7.70 4.94
CA LEU A 19 0.39 6.55 5.22
C LEU A 19 1.03 5.61 6.24
N SER A 20 2.35 5.45 6.22
CA SER A 20 3.08 4.61 7.18
C SER A 20 2.99 5.11 8.63
N THR A 21 2.78 6.40 8.87
CA THR A 21 2.63 6.94 10.25
C THR A 21 1.23 6.74 10.84
N VAL A 22 0.25 6.40 10.00
CA VAL A 22 -1.15 6.16 10.40
C VAL A 22 -1.61 4.75 10.01
N ALA A 23 -0.68 3.86 9.68
CA ALA A 23 -0.99 2.51 9.23
C ALA A 23 -1.76 1.75 10.32
N GLY A 24 -2.93 1.19 9.95
CA GLY A 24 -3.82 0.47 10.85
C GLY A 24 -4.97 1.30 11.45
N ASP A 25 -5.01 2.61 11.19
CA ASP A 25 -6.10 3.50 11.56
C ASP A 25 -6.83 3.98 10.29
N GLU A 26 -7.97 3.36 9.97
CA GLU A 26 -8.69 3.57 8.71
C GLU A 26 -9.19 5.02 8.56
N ASP A 27 -9.68 5.62 9.65
CA ASP A 27 -10.17 7.00 9.65
C ASP A 27 -9.04 7.99 9.36
N ARG A 28 -7.89 7.79 10.00
CA ARG A 28 -6.71 8.65 9.76
C ARG A 28 -6.10 8.43 8.39
N VAL A 29 -6.13 7.21 7.86
CA VAL A 29 -5.74 6.93 6.47
C VAL A 29 -6.63 7.72 5.51
N LEU A 30 -7.95 7.70 5.73
CA LEU A 30 -8.90 8.45 4.91
C LEU A 30 -8.65 9.97 4.99
N GLU A 31 -8.33 10.50 6.17
CA GLU A 31 -7.96 11.92 6.32
C GLU A 31 -6.70 12.29 5.52
N VAL A 32 -5.64 11.48 5.59
CA VAL A 32 -4.41 11.70 4.83
C VAL A 32 -4.68 11.68 3.32
N LEU A 33 -5.51 10.73 2.85
CA LEU A 33 -5.89 10.66 1.43
C LEU A 33 -6.72 11.87 1.00
N LYS A 34 -7.67 12.31 1.83
CA LYS A 34 -8.47 13.53 1.56
C LYS A 34 -7.61 14.78 1.52
N GLN A 35 -6.67 14.94 2.44
CA GLN A 35 -5.71 16.05 2.46
C GLN A 35 -4.83 16.06 1.22
N HIS A 36 -4.36 14.89 0.76
CA HIS A 36 -3.57 14.77 -0.45
C HIS A 36 -4.38 15.09 -1.72
N ALA A 37 -5.65 14.66 -1.77
CA ALA A 37 -6.56 14.97 -2.86
C ALA A 37 -7.01 16.44 -2.88
N HIS A 38 -6.91 17.16 -1.75
CA HIS A 38 -7.34 18.54 -1.64
C HIS A 38 -6.51 19.46 -2.56
N GLY A 39 -7.17 20.12 -3.51
CA GLY A 39 -6.51 20.96 -4.52
C GLY A 39 -5.85 20.18 -5.67
N THR A 40 -6.05 18.87 -5.74
CA THR A 40 -5.45 17.99 -6.75
C THR A 40 -6.55 17.29 -7.56
N SER A 41 -6.34 17.03 -8.85
CA SER A 41 -7.31 16.25 -9.64
C SER A 41 -7.35 14.80 -9.17
N ILE A 42 -8.52 14.15 -9.32
CA ILE A 42 -8.71 12.73 -9.01
C ILE A 42 -7.72 11.86 -9.81
N GLU A 43 -7.52 12.16 -11.10
CA GLU A 43 -6.58 11.42 -11.95
C GLU A 43 -5.13 11.53 -11.47
N ARG A 44 -4.70 12.71 -11.02
CA ARG A 44 -3.38 12.87 -10.43
C ARG A 44 -3.25 12.12 -9.11
N THR A 45 -4.27 12.17 -8.26
CA THR A 45 -4.30 11.41 -6.99
C THR A 45 -4.19 9.90 -7.24
N LYS A 46 -4.94 9.37 -8.22
CA LYS A 46 -4.83 7.96 -8.64
C LYS A 46 -3.44 7.60 -9.14
N THR A 47 -2.82 8.49 -9.93
CA THR A 47 -1.47 8.28 -10.47
C THR A 47 -0.42 8.23 -9.34
N VAL A 48 -0.50 9.14 -8.37
CA VAL A 48 0.40 9.17 -7.20
C VAL A 48 0.19 7.94 -6.31
N ALA A 49 -1.07 7.56 -6.04
CA ALA A 49 -1.38 6.37 -5.25
C ALA A 49 -0.88 5.08 -5.92
N ALA A 50 -1.07 4.93 -7.24
CA ALA A 50 -0.56 3.78 -7.98
C ALA A 50 0.97 3.71 -7.94
N ALA A 51 1.65 4.86 -8.10
CA ALA A 51 3.11 4.94 -7.97
C ALA A 51 3.59 4.58 -6.55
N ALA A 52 2.89 5.07 -5.53
CA ALA A 52 3.18 4.74 -4.13
C ALA A 52 3.07 3.23 -3.87
N LEU A 53 1.99 2.60 -4.33
CA LEU A 53 1.79 1.15 -4.22
C LEU A 53 2.89 0.37 -4.97
N ALA A 54 3.27 0.80 -6.18
CA ALA A 54 4.32 0.14 -6.95
C ALA A 54 5.69 0.19 -6.24
N ILE A 55 6.04 1.35 -5.64
CA ILE A 55 7.26 1.50 -4.84
C ILE A 55 7.21 0.62 -3.60
N THR A 56 6.12 0.69 -2.82
CA THR A 56 5.96 -0.15 -1.62
C THR A 56 6.04 -1.64 -1.95
N PHE A 57 5.45 -2.08 -3.06
CA PHE A 57 5.51 -3.46 -3.49
C PHE A 57 6.93 -3.89 -3.88
N ALA A 58 7.67 -3.05 -4.63
CA ALA A 58 9.06 -3.33 -5.00
C ALA A 58 9.98 -3.45 -3.76
N GLU A 59 9.77 -2.56 -2.77
CA GLU A 59 10.48 -2.62 -1.48
C GLU A 59 10.11 -3.88 -0.70
N CYS A 60 8.83 -4.27 -0.66
CA CYS A 60 8.37 -5.49 0.01
C CYS A 60 8.90 -6.78 -0.65
N ILE A 61 9.07 -6.83 -1.98
CA ILE A 61 9.71 -7.99 -2.62
C ILE A 61 11.17 -8.10 -2.18
N THR A 62 11.85 -6.96 -2.05
CA THR A 62 13.25 -6.89 -1.65
C THR A 62 13.42 -7.22 -0.17
N ASN A 63 12.47 -6.80 0.67
CA ASN A 63 12.45 -6.97 2.12
C ASN A 63 11.08 -7.52 2.56
N PRO A 64 10.81 -8.82 2.35
CA PRO A 64 9.50 -9.39 2.66
C PRO A 64 9.22 -9.33 4.16
N VAL A 65 8.10 -8.72 4.51
CA VAL A 65 7.57 -8.81 5.89
C VAL A 65 7.21 -10.27 6.13
N SER A 66 7.78 -10.86 7.17
CA SER A 66 7.39 -12.20 7.63
C SER A 66 5.96 -12.17 8.14
N LEU A 67 5.00 -12.34 7.23
CA LEU A 67 3.65 -12.65 7.60
C LEU A 67 3.71 -14.05 8.19
N ASN A 68 3.50 -14.16 9.50
CA ASN A 68 3.32 -15.43 10.18
C ASN A 68 1.99 -16.03 9.68
N ARG A 69 2.00 -16.50 8.43
CA ARG A 69 0.95 -17.34 7.88
C ARG A 69 1.15 -18.68 8.56
N SER A 70 0.64 -18.79 9.78
CA SER A 70 0.23 -20.09 10.30
C SER A 70 -0.80 -20.59 9.29
N SER A 71 -0.35 -21.35 8.29
CA SER A 71 -1.23 -22.06 7.39
C SER A 71 -2.25 -22.77 8.26
N PRO A 72 -3.56 -22.52 8.12
CA PRO A 72 -4.53 -23.45 8.68
C PRO A 72 -4.19 -24.79 8.04
N ALA A 73 -3.81 -25.77 8.87
CA ALA A 73 -3.61 -27.13 8.42
C ALA A 73 -4.83 -27.54 7.59
N PRO A 74 -4.65 -28.25 6.46
CA PRO A 74 -5.79 -28.67 5.65
C PRO A 74 -6.79 -29.37 6.56
N ILE A 75 -7.99 -28.80 6.67
CA ILE A 75 -9.10 -29.40 7.41
C ILE A 75 -9.36 -30.74 6.71
N THR A 76 -8.90 -31.82 7.34
CA THR A 76 -9.23 -33.17 6.89
C THR A 76 -10.67 -33.39 7.29
N ILE A 77 -11.60 -33.19 6.36
CA ILE A 77 -13.00 -33.55 6.58
C ILE A 77 -13.03 -35.08 6.65
N PRO A 78 -13.43 -35.70 7.78
CA PRO A 78 -13.63 -37.14 7.81
C PRO A 78 -14.77 -37.46 6.83
N LYS A 79 -14.49 -38.36 5.89
CA LYS A 79 -15.51 -38.93 5.01
C LYS A 79 -16.47 -39.73 5.90
N GLU A 80 -17.66 -39.20 6.17
CA GLU A 80 -18.74 -40.02 6.70
C GLU A 80 -19.11 -41.11 5.68
N GLN A 81 -19.54 -42.24 6.25
CA GLN A 81 -19.59 -43.60 5.72
C GLN A 81 -20.48 -43.79 4.49
#